data_AF-A0A0C2BMY3-F1
#
_entry.id   AF-A0A0C2BMY3-F1
#
_cell.length_a   1.000
_cell.length_b   1.000
_cell.length_c   1.000
_cell.angle_alpha   90.00
_cell.angle_beta   90.00
_cell.angle_gamma   90.00
#
_symmetry.space_group_name_H-M   'P 1'
#
loop_
_entity.id
_entity.type
_entity.pdbx_description
1 polymer ?
#
loop_
_entity_poly.entity_id
_entity_poly.type
_entity_poly.pdbx_seq_one_letter_code
_entity_poly.pdbx_strand_id
1 'polypeptide(L)'
;MSPLEESDAVFVPHTHWDREWYEPFQVFRHRLVTELDRLLDAAEADPEFRFTLDGQTAAIEDYLEIRPENRERVQQLVEQGRLALGPWLILLDEFLCGGETIVRNLRLGHEGARALGGAMPVGYLPDMFGHIAQMPQILRRAGIDRAALWRGVPASVEGHRFNWQSPDGSTVLTEYLFDGYDNGLDVLLVPEAIGRALDDYSAMTSARWGDDPVLAMAGTDHTVPDRRLLDWLRAASRPDRRIAVATLAEYLDGVPTSGPLSLVRGELRSHARGNILPGVLSVRRSLKQAMAQAERTVDEAERVLAVWGTQPEDPYLRRAWHKIIESTAHDSVVGSGTDETSEQVAARLAEATQMARAVRDRVLASLAAGVPASGHLAVNTLPHAREMLAEIDVEAAEPAASMRARTADGRELPLQLLSTAGTVLGDEQFDAAELERVLRRIHRRELFGRQIVSFELEPGQLTFRLAEEAGPSPFDLLELRVAVAEATARHPGPWRVLTTTVSVLRALVAVPVEASGAMPFRVAAEPEAKPAPDAPESGGRAIDNGRVRAEVAADGTFTLRAADGTALSG
;
A
#
# COMPACT_ATOMS: atom_id res chain seq x y z
N MET A 1 -3.81 39.61 27.30
CA MET A 1 -4.59 38.86 26.30
C MET A 1 -3.82 38.92 24.99
N SER A 2 -3.83 37.84 24.21
CA SER A 2 -3.16 37.80 22.91
C SER A 2 -3.88 38.75 21.93
N PRO A 3 -3.20 39.37 20.95
CA PRO A 3 -3.85 40.19 19.93
C PRO A 3 -4.97 39.45 19.16
N LEU A 4 -4.87 38.13 19.06
CA LEU A 4 -5.89 37.28 18.45
C LEU A 4 -7.13 37.13 19.35
N GLU A 5 -6.96 37.11 20.68
CA GLU A 5 -8.09 37.04 21.64
C GLU A 5 -8.96 38.29 21.62
N GLU A 6 -8.36 39.45 21.32
CA GLU A 6 -9.07 40.72 21.27
C GLU A 6 -9.66 41.02 19.88
N SER A 7 -9.57 40.07 18.94
CA SER A 7 -10.09 40.24 17.57
C SER A 7 -11.53 39.75 17.46
N ASP A 8 -12.34 40.40 16.63
CA ASP A 8 -13.69 39.93 16.32
C ASP A 8 -13.67 38.79 15.28
N ALA A 9 -12.62 38.76 14.46
CA ALA A 9 -12.38 37.69 13.49
C ALA A 9 -10.89 37.47 13.25
N VAL A 10 -10.53 36.21 13.01
CA VAL A 10 -9.19 35.79 12.61
C VAL A 10 -9.28 35.10 11.26
N PHE A 11 -8.64 35.68 10.25
CA PHE A 11 -8.55 35.10 8.92
C PHE A 11 -7.33 34.19 8.82
N VAL A 12 -7.53 32.99 8.29
CA VAL A 12 -6.47 32.02 8.01
C VAL A 12 -6.38 31.82 6.49
N PRO A 13 -5.44 32.51 5.83
CA PRO A 13 -5.16 32.28 4.42
C PRO A 13 -4.62 30.87 4.23
N HIS A 14 -5.22 30.12 3.31
CA HIS A 14 -4.80 28.76 3.01
C HIS A 14 -5.18 28.41 1.56
N THR A 15 -4.81 27.20 1.16
CA THR A 15 -5.35 26.52 -0.01
C THR A 15 -5.69 25.10 0.43
N HIS A 16 -6.76 24.52 -0.11
CA HIS A 16 -6.93 23.08 -0.08
C HIS A 16 -6.41 22.51 -1.40
N TRP A 17 -5.43 21.61 -1.36
CA TRP A 17 -4.73 21.18 -2.56
C TRP A 17 -4.78 19.68 -2.74
N ASP A 18 -5.83 19.22 -3.41
CA ASP A 18 -5.89 17.84 -3.88
C ASP A 18 -4.78 17.62 -4.89
N ARG A 19 -3.90 16.67 -4.56
CA ARG A 19 -2.73 16.35 -5.38
C ARG A 19 -3.13 15.83 -6.77
N GLU A 20 -4.26 15.13 -6.84
CA GLU A 20 -4.87 14.57 -8.05
C GLU A 20 -6.36 14.27 -7.79
N TRP A 21 -7.24 14.70 -8.71
CA TRP A 21 -8.71 14.56 -8.57
C TRP A 21 -9.39 14.61 -9.95
N TYR A 22 -10.12 15.69 -10.27
CA TYR A 22 -10.77 15.92 -11.57
C TYR A 22 -9.76 16.28 -12.67
N GLU A 23 -8.52 16.55 -12.31
CA GLU A 23 -7.37 16.62 -13.22
C GLU A 23 -6.25 15.70 -12.72
N PRO A 24 -5.42 15.15 -13.62
CA PRO A 24 -4.28 14.31 -13.25
C PRO A 24 -3.18 15.09 -12.52
N PHE A 25 -2.35 14.37 -11.76
CA PHE A 25 -1.28 14.92 -10.92
C PHE A 25 -0.43 15.99 -11.59
N GLN A 26 0.05 15.76 -12.81
CA GLN A 26 0.96 16.69 -13.48
C GLN A 26 0.28 18.02 -13.86
N VAL A 27 -1.03 18.02 -14.12
CA VAL A 27 -1.80 19.24 -14.39
C VAL A 27 -1.92 20.06 -13.10
N PHE A 28 -2.28 19.43 -11.99
CA PHE A 28 -2.31 20.14 -10.70
C PHE A 28 -0.92 20.55 -10.24
N ARG A 29 0.13 19.74 -10.40
CA ARG A 29 1.50 20.14 -10.07
C ARG A 29 1.94 21.39 -10.83
N HIS A 30 1.59 21.52 -12.11
CA HIS A 30 1.88 22.73 -12.89
C HIS A 30 1.18 23.98 -12.33
N ARG A 31 -0.10 23.84 -11.93
CA ARG A 31 -0.86 24.93 -11.28
C ARG A 31 -0.25 25.27 -9.92
N LEU A 32 0.06 24.26 -9.11
CA LEU A 32 0.69 24.39 -7.79
C LEU A 32 1.97 25.22 -7.86
N VAL A 33 2.85 24.89 -8.81
CA VAL A 33 4.12 25.63 -9.00
C VAL A 33 3.88 27.10 -9.31
N THR A 34 2.91 27.40 -10.17
CA THR A 34 2.57 28.77 -10.54
C THR A 34 2.01 29.55 -9.35
N GLU A 35 1.13 28.93 -8.57
CA GLU A 35 0.50 29.60 -7.43
C GLU A 35 1.45 29.75 -6.23
N LEU A 36 2.34 28.78 -5.99
CA LEU A 36 3.36 28.90 -4.94
C LEU A 36 4.44 29.94 -5.30
N ASP A 37 4.82 30.09 -6.57
CA ASP A 37 5.71 31.19 -6.99
C ASP A 37 5.09 32.55 -6.61
N ARG A 38 3.79 32.75 -6.85
CA ARG A 38 3.08 33.99 -6.47
C ARG A 38 2.95 34.15 -4.96
N LEU A 39 2.69 33.06 -4.24
CA LEU A 39 2.58 33.07 -2.78
C LEU A 39 3.88 33.51 -2.13
N LEU A 40 5.02 32.97 -2.59
CA LEU A 40 6.33 33.35 -2.05
C LEU A 40 6.64 34.83 -2.30
N ASP A 41 6.33 35.33 -3.49
CA ASP A 41 6.51 36.75 -3.81
C ASP A 41 5.61 37.65 -2.94
N ALA A 42 4.36 37.25 -2.70
CA ALA A 42 3.43 37.98 -1.82
C ALA A 42 3.88 37.94 -0.36
N ALA A 43 4.37 36.79 0.12
CA ALA A 43 4.93 36.66 1.44
C ALA A 43 6.16 37.57 1.60
N GLU A 44 7.10 37.58 0.66
CA GLU A 44 8.29 38.43 0.78
C GLU A 44 7.98 39.93 0.72
N ALA A 45 6.90 40.32 0.04
CA ALA A 45 6.46 41.70 -0.04
C ALA A 45 5.82 42.24 1.26
N ASP A 46 5.26 41.39 2.11
CA ASP A 46 4.51 41.80 3.30
C ASP A 46 4.85 40.97 4.56
N PRO A 47 5.56 41.54 5.57
CA PRO A 47 5.98 40.79 6.76
C PRO A 47 4.81 40.28 7.63
N GLU A 48 3.61 40.85 7.50
CA GLU A 48 2.42 40.38 8.23
C GLU A 48 1.76 39.18 7.53
N PHE A 49 2.19 38.82 6.32
CA PHE A 49 1.66 37.65 5.61
C PHE A 49 1.79 36.37 6.46
N ARG A 50 0.68 35.63 6.51
CA ARG A 50 0.56 34.31 7.11
C ARG A 50 -0.16 33.40 6.14
N PHE A 51 0.28 32.14 6.06
CA PHE A 51 -0.36 31.15 5.22
C PHE A 51 -0.23 29.75 5.80
N THR A 52 -1.30 28.97 5.72
CA THR A 52 -1.31 27.55 6.06
C THR A 52 -1.34 26.73 4.79
N LEU A 53 -0.27 25.99 4.49
CA LEU A 53 -0.21 25.13 3.30
C LEU A 53 -0.81 23.75 3.61
N ASP A 54 -2.13 23.75 3.71
CA ASP A 54 -3.01 22.58 3.66
C ASP A 54 -2.67 21.39 4.58
N GLY A 55 -1.91 21.61 5.64
CA GLY A 55 -1.57 20.54 6.58
C GLY A 55 -0.71 19.40 6.02
N GLN A 56 -0.17 19.53 4.79
CA GLN A 56 0.55 18.48 4.08
C GLN A 56 1.91 18.95 3.56
N THR A 57 2.93 18.08 3.58
CA THR A 57 4.25 18.39 3.00
C THR A 57 4.40 17.98 1.54
N ALA A 58 3.55 17.10 1.01
CA ALA A 58 3.63 16.65 -0.37
C ALA A 58 3.54 17.83 -1.36
N ALA A 59 2.65 18.81 -1.10
CA ALA A 59 2.54 19.99 -1.95
C ALA A 59 3.85 20.78 -2.05
N ILE A 60 4.55 21.00 -0.92
CA ILE A 60 5.83 21.72 -0.95
C ILE A 60 6.98 20.86 -1.50
N GLU A 61 6.93 19.53 -1.31
CA GLU A 61 7.88 18.60 -1.93
C GLU A 61 7.75 18.61 -3.47
N ASP A 62 6.51 18.51 -3.98
CA ASP A 62 6.22 18.53 -5.42
C ASP A 62 6.68 19.84 -6.07
N TYR A 63 6.52 20.96 -5.36
CA TYR A 63 7.01 22.27 -5.74
C TYR A 63 8.54 22.31 -5.80
N LEU A 64 9.22 21.93 -4.72
CA LEU A 64 10.68 22.01 -4.62
C LEU A 64 11.40 21.01 -5.55
N GLU A 65 10.71 19.96 -6.01
CA GLU A 65 11.23 19.10 -7.08
C GLU A 65 11.24 19.82 -8.45
N ILE A 66 10.36 20.79 -8.71
CA ILE A 66 10.39 21.64 -9.93
C ILE A 66 11.24 22.91 -9.72
N ARG A 67 11.17 23.50 -8.52
CA ARG A 67 11.81 24.77 -8.13
C ARG A 67 12.80 24.56 -6.98
N PRO A 68 13.84 23.72 -7.13
CA PRO A 68 14.80 23.45 -6.05
C PRO A 68 15.52 24.71 -5.56
N GLU A 69 15.66 25.73 -6.43
CA GLU A 69 16.24 27.04 -6.12
C GLU A 69 15.48 27.82 -5.04
N ASN A 70 14.18 27.54 -4.82
CA ASN A 70 13.35 28.26 -3.86
C ASN A 70 13.36 27.63 -2.45
N ARG A 71 14.14 26.56 -2.22
CA ARG A 71 14.21 25.88 -0.93
C ARG A 71 14.57 26.81 0.24
N GLU A 72 15.55 27.70 0.07
CA GLU A 72 15.95 28.63 1.12
C GLU A 72 14.86 29.65 1.43
N ARG A 73 14.16 30.16 0.41
CA ARG A 73 13.04 31.11 0.58
C ARG A 73 11.91 30.47 1.40
N VAL A 74 11.54 29.24 1.06
CA VAL A 74 10.54 28.44 1.80
C VAL A 74 10.97 28.24 3.24
N GLN A 75 12.21 27.78 3.46
CA GLN A 75 12.72 27.51 4.79
C GLN A 75 12.67 28.75 5.69
N GLN A 76 13.08 29.92 5.17
CA GLN A 76 13.03 31.17 5.92
C GLN A 76 11.60 31.54 6.35
N LEU A 77 10.61 31.38 5.47
CA LEU A 77 9.21 31.68 5.81
C LEU A 77 8.64 30.72 6.86
N VAL A 78 9.02 29.45 6.82
CA VAL A 78 8.61 28.44 7.80
C VAL A 78 9.25 28.70 9.16
N GLU A 79 10.56 28.97 9.21
CA GLU A 79 11.29 29.31 10.43
C GLU A 79 10.74 30.57 11.10
N GLN A 80 10.26 31.53 10.30
CA GLN A 80 9.60 32.75 10.77
C GLN A 80 8.14 32.51 11.22
N GLY A 81 7.59 31.30 11.08
CA GLY A 81 6.20 30.97 11.40
C GLY A 81 5.17 31.57 10.43
N ARG A 82 5.61 32.06 9.27
CA ARG A 82 4.77 32.76 8.29
C ARG A 82 4.13 31.80 7.28
N LEU A 83 4.77 30.66 7.07
CA LEU A 83 4.26 29.55 6.29
C LEU A 83 4.17 28.32 7.19
N ALA A 84 2.95 27.86 7.49
CA ALA A 84 2.72 26.66 8.27
C ALA A 84 2.62 25.42 7.34
N LEU A 85 3.37 24.37 7.67
CA LEU A 85 3.49 23.12 6.89
C LEU A 85 3.19 21.88 7.74
N GLY A 86 2.77 20.80 7.09
CA GLY A 86 2.53 19.51 7.76
C GLY A 86 1.39 19.58 8.77
N PRO A 87 1.19 18.58 9.63
CA PRO A 87 2.16 17.56 9.99
C PRO A 87 2.12 16.31 9.11
N TRP A 88 1.13 16.19 8.22
CA TRP A 88 0.98 15.04 7.34
C TRP A 88 1.91 15.13 6.14
N LEU A 89 2.28 13.99 5.54
CA LEU A 89 2.86 14.01 4.20
C LEU A 89 1.76 14.35 3.20
N ILE A 90 0.59 13.72 3.32
CA ILE A 90 -0.59 13.99 2.50
C ILE A 90 -1.89 13.87 3.31
N LEU A 91 -2.94 14.54 2.84
CA LEU A 91 -4.29 14.43 3.40
C LEU A 91 -4.98 13.13 2.92
N LEU A 92 -4.88 12.09 3.74
CA LEU A 92 -5.29 10.71 3.46
C LEU A 92 -6.79 10.43 3.64
N ASP A 93 -7.32 9.37 3.01
CA ASP A 93 -8.56 8.72 3.47
C ASP A 93 -8.26 7.76 4.63
N GLU A 94 -8.85 8.01 5.80
CA GLU A 94 -8.55 7.30 7.04
C GLU A 94 -9.09 5.86 7.10
N PHE A 95 -10.09 5.51 6.30
CA PHE A 95 -10.74 4.19 6.32
C PHE A 95 -10.24 3.25 5.22
N LEU A 96 -9.55 3.77 4.22
CA LEU A 96 -9.00 3.01 3.08
C LEU A 96 -7.48 2.76 3.17
N CYS A 97 -6.87 3.06 4.31
CA CYS A 97 -5.47 2.75 4.59
C CYS A 97 -5.30 2.03 5.93
N GLY A 98 -4.20 1.29 6.07
CA GLY A 98 -3.82 0.62 7.31
C GLY A 98 -3.32 1.59 8.37
N GLY A 99 -3.44 1.22 9.65
CA GLY A 99 -3.00 2.08 10.76
C GLY A 99 -1.50 2.43 10.72
N GLU A 100 -0.65 1.50 10.27
CA GLU A 100 0.78 1.78 10.07
C GLU A 100 0.97 2.86 8.99
N THR A 101 0.22 2.80 7.89
CA THR A 101 0.25 3.83 6.84
C THR A 101 -0.09 5.22 7.37
N ILE A 102 -1.08 5.34 8.26
CA ILE A 102 -1.43 6.62 8.91
C ILE A 102 -0.24 7.14 9.75
N VAL A 103 0.36 6.26 10.55
CA VAL A 103 1.53 6.61 11.40
C VAL A 103 2.73 7.01 10.53
N ARG A 104 2.99 6.29 9.43
CA ARG A 104 4.07 6.61 8.49
C ARG A 104 3.79 7.92 7.74
N ASN A 105 2.54 8.19 7.35
CA ASN A 105 2.13 9.46 6.75
C ASN A 105 2.46 10.63 7.67
N LEU A 106 2.08 10.53 8.95
CA LEU A 106 2.39 11.56 9.95
C LEU A 106 3.89 11.70 10.18
N ARG A 107 4.62 10.57 10.30
CA ARG A 107 6.07 10.59 10.51
C ARG A 107 6.81 11.26 9.35
N LEU A 108 6.53 10.86 8.12
CA LEU A 108 7.20 11.41 6.93
C LEU A 108 6.87 12.89 6.74
N GLY A 109 5.61 13.28 6.95
CA GLY A 109 5.21 14.69 6.90
C GLY A 109 5.90 15.53 7.95
N HIS A 110 5.94 15.04 9.19
CA HIS A 110 6.63 15.73 10.28
C HIS A 110 8.14 15.87 10.01
N GLU A 111 8.79 14.83 9.50
CA GLU A 111 10.20 14.88 9.08
C GLU A 111 10.43 15.88 7.93
N GLY A 112 9.59 15.85 6.90
CA GLY A 112 9.67 16.76 5.75
C GLY A 112 9.50 18.23 6.15
N ALA A 113 8.52 18.54 6.98
CA ALA A 113 8.25 19.88 7.47
C ALA A 113 9.39 20.39 8.37
N ARG A 114 9.91 19.55 9.29
CA ARG A 114 11.07 19.90 10.12
C ARG A 114 12.33 20.15 9.30
N ALA A 115 12.54 19.42 8.21
CA ALA A 115 13.65 19.66 7.29
C ALA A 115 13.55 21.01 6.55
N LEU A 116 12.39 21.68 6.62
CA LEU A 116 12.15 23.01 6.08
C LEU A 116 11.99 24.08 7.20
N GLY A 117 12.29 23.76 8.46
CA GLY A 117 12.32 24.75 9.55
C GLY A 117 11.30 24.53 10.66
N GLY A 118 10.25 23.75 10.44
CA GLY A 118 9.22 23.51 11.45
C GLY A 118 8.00 22.77 10.93
N ALA A 119 7.32 22.06 11.82
CA ALA A 119 6.05 21.38 11.54
C ALA A 119 4.92 22.01 12.35
N MET A 120 3.79 22.26 11.70
CA MET A 120 2.58 22.75 12.34
C MET A 120 2.08 21.73 13.38
N PRO A 121 1.86 22.12 14.66
CA PRO A 121 1.42 21.20 15.72
C PRO A 121 -0.11 20.98 15.71
N VAL A 122 -0.71 20.82 14.53
CA VAL A 122 -2.18 20.72 14.36
C VAL A 122 -2.51 19.54 13.46
N GLY A 123 -3.36 18.63 13.92
CA GLY A 123 -3.97 17.60 13.08
C GLY A 123 -4.97 18.23 12.12
N TYR A 124 -4.51 18.67 10.95
CA TYR A 124 -5.36 19.25 9.93
C TYR A 124 -6.04 18.14 9.13
N LEU A 125 -7.37 18.07 9.20
CA LEU A 125 -8.19 17.01 8.63
C LEU A 125 -9.42 17.60 7.91
N PRO A 126 -9.22 18.51 6.94
CA PRO A 126 -10.28 19.39 6.44
C PRO A 126 -11.34 18.66 5.61
N ASP A 127 -10.96 17.71 4.75
CA ASP A 127 -11.89 17.08 3.80
C ASP A 127 -11.90 15.55 3.83
N MET A 128 -11.36 14.93 4.88
CA MET A 128 -11.46 13.47 5.03
C MET A 128 -12.93 13.04 5.20
N PHE A 129 -13.29 11.93 4.58
CA PHE A 129 -14.67 11.42 4.51
C PHE A 129 -15.07 10.65 5.78
N GLY A 130 -14.98 11.34 6.92
CA GLY A 130 -15.11 10.80 8.27
C GLY A 130 -13.77 10.46 8.89
N HIS A 131 -13.76 10.20 10.20
CA HIS A 131 -12.53 10.02 10.96
C HIS A 131 -12.53 8.79 11.87
N ILE A 132 -11.40 8.09 11.94
CA ILE A 132 -11.23 6.87 12.74
C ILE A 132 -11.19 7.17 14.24
N ALA A 133 -11.67 6.22 15.05
CA ALA A 133 -11.72 6.39 16.51
C ALA A 133 -10.35 6.60 17.17
N GLN A 134 -9.27 6.14 16.54
CA GLN A 134 -7.91 6.19 17.10
C GLN A 134 -7.14 7.46 16.72
N MET A 135 -7.71 8.35 15.90
CA MET A 135 -6.99 9.55 15.46
C MET A 135 -6.54 10.45 16.64
N PRO A 136 -7.34 10.69 17.70
CA PRO A 136 -6.84 11.39 18.89
C PRO A 136 -5.63 10.71 19.53
N GLN A 137 -5.62 9.38 19.61
CA GLN A 137 -4.47 8.63 20.13
C GLN A 137 -3.22 8.81 19.25
N ILE A 138 -3.38 8.73 17.93
CA ILE A 138 -2.29 8.88 16.96
C ILE A 138 -1.68 10.29 17.07
N LEU A 139 -2.52 11.32 17.06
CA LEU A 139 -2.09 12.71 17.19
C LEU A 139 -1.36 12.95 18.53
N ARG A 140 -1.94 12.49 19.66
CA ARG A 140 -1.32 12.66 20.99
C ARG A 140 0.03 11.96 21.10
N ARG A 141 0.18 10.78 20.49
CA ARG A 141 1.47 10.07 20.43
C ARG A 141 2.53 10.80 19.60
N ALA A 142 2.11 11.62 18.64
CA ALA A 142 2.98 12.52 17.89
C ALA A 142 3.19 13.89 18.58
N GLY A 143 2.67 14.08 19.80
CA GLY A 143 2.79 15.34 20.54
C GLY A 143 1.80 16.43 20.09
N ILE A 144 0.80 16.08 19.28
CA ILE A 144 -0.24 16.99 18.79
C ILE A 144 -1.49 16.84 19.65
N ASP A 145 -1.94 17.92 20.29
CA ASP A 145 -3.17 17.96 21.10
C ASP A 145 -4.32 18.73 20.45
N ARG A 146 -4.11 19.31 19.28
CA ARG A 146 -5.15 20.05 18.55
C ARG A 146 -5.39 19.49 17.16
N ALA A 147 -6.63 19.59 16.73
CA ALA A 147 -7.07 19.21 15.38
C ALA A 147 -8.03 20.25 14.81
N ALA A 148 -8.14 20.31 13.48
CA ALA A 148 -9.17 21.07 12.78
C ALA A 148 -9.78 20.20 11.69
N LEU A 149 -11.10 20.09 11.65
CA LEU A 149 -11.81 19.21 10.72
C LEU A 149 -13.19 19.74 10.37
N TRP A 150 -13.75 19.28 9.25
CA TRP A 150 -15.09 19.65 8.79
C TRP A 150 -16.09 18.48 8.90
N ARG A 151 -15.80 17.35 8.27
CA ARG A 151 -16.81 16.30 8.09
C ARG A 151 -16.91 15.37 9.30
N GLY A 152 -18.03 14.64 9.39
CA GLY A 152 -18.20 13.58 10.39
C GLY A 152 -18.66 14.03 11.78
N VAL A 153 -18.69 15.33 12.07
CA VAL A 153 -19.08 15.88 13.38
C VAL A 153 -20.57 15.68 13.66
N PRO A 154 -20.96 15.10 14.82
CA PRO A 154 -22.36 14.86 15.15
C PRO A 154 -23.13 16.14 15.45
N ALA A 155 -24.45 16.12 15.22
CA ALA A 155 -25.35 17.25 15.46
C ALA A 155 -25.33 17.77 16.92
N SER A 156 -24.91 16.94 17.88
CA SER A 156 -24.77 17.29 19.30
C SER A 156 -23.61 18.25 19.60
N VAL A 157 -22.72 18.52 18.64
CA VAL A 157 -21.74 19.60 18.75
C VAL A 157 -22.41 20.89 18.29
N GLU A 158 -22.72 21.77 19.25
CA GLU A 158 -23.44 23.02 18.98
C GLU A 158 -22.49 24.19 18.71
N GLY A 159 -21.35 24.25 19.40
CA GLY A 159 -20.31 25.26 19.20
C GLY A 159 -19.30 24.92 18.09
N HIS A 160 -18.30 25.79 17.97
CA HIS A 160 -17.20 25.66 16.99
C HIS A 160 -16.02 24.81 17.48
N ARG A 161 -16.01 24.40 18.75
CA ARG A 161 -14.98 23.53 19.34
C ARG A 161 -15.58 22.38 20.12
N PHE A 162 -14.85 21.27 20.21
CA PHE A 162 -15.22 20.12 21.04
C PHE A 162 -13.98 19.30 21.44
N ASN A 163 -14.11 18.51 22.50
CA ASN A 163 -13.11 17.53 22.88
C ASN A 163 -13.37 16.21 22.14
N TRP A 164 -12.41 15.73 21.37
CA TRP A 164 -12.49 14.45 20.68
C TRP A 164 -11.63 13.40 21.36
N GLN A 165 -12.26 12.32 21.84
CA GLN A 165 -11.61 11.30 22.65
C GLN A 165 -11.62 9.92 21.97
N SER A 166 -10.44 9.30 21.90
CA SER A 166 -10.24 7.93 21.43
C SER A 166 -10.58 6.89 22.52
N PRO A 167 -10.77 5.60 22.15
CA PRO A 167 -11.09 4.53 23.10
C PRO A 167 -10.09 4.34 24.25
N ASP A 168 -8.82 4.71 24.07
CA ASP A 168 -7.79 4.66 25.12
C ASP A 168 -7.83 5.84 26.10
N GLY A 169 -8.74 6.81 25.88
CA GLY A 169 -8.88 8.02 26.70
C GLY A 169 -8.04 9.21 26.23
N SER A 170 -7.17 9.03 25.23
CA SER A 170 -6.45 10.16 24.63
C SER A 170 -7.45 11.15 24.04
N THR A 171 -7.25 12.44 24.30
CA THR A 171 -8.18 13.50 23.91
C THR A 171 -7.43 14.61 23.20
N VAL A 172 -8.00 15.13 22.12
CA VAL A 172 -7.55 16.33 21.41
C VAL A 172 -8.64 17.40 21.43
N LEU A 173 -8.23 18.67 21.49
CA LEU A 173 -9.12 19.81 21.28
C LEU A 173 -9.31 19.99 19.77
N THR A 174 -10.56 19.93 19.32
CA THR A 174 -10.89 19.97 17.90
C THR A 174 -11.64 21.25 17.56
N GLU A 175 -11.10 22.02 16.61
CA GLU A 175 -11.83 23.07 15.90
C GLU A 175 -12.71 22.44 14.83
N TYR A 176 -14.00 22.77 14.88
CA TYR A 176 -14.97 22.36 13.89
C TYR A 176 -15.14 23.48 12.85
N LEU A 177 -14.72 23.20 11.62
CA LEU A 177 -14.91 24.08 10.46
C LEU A 177 -16.37 24.00 9.97
N PHE A 178 -17.30 24.54 10.76
CA PHE A 178 -18.72 24.18 10.71
C PHE A 178 -19.53 24.70 9.51
N ASP A 179 -18.95 25.53 8.66
CA ASP A 179 -19.49 25.94 7.36
C ASP A 179 -18.55 25.57 6.21
N GLY A 180 -17.68 24.58 6.42
CA GLY A 180 -16.61 24.21 5.49
C GLY A 180 -15.29 24.92 5.80
N TYR A 181 -14.24 24.49 5.12
CA TYR A 181 -12.92 25.13 5.16
C TYR A 181 -12.85 26.36 4.24
N ASP A 182 -13.94 26.77 3.62
CA ASP A 182 -14.05 27.94 2.75
C ASP A 182 -14.99 29.02 3.29
N ASN A 183 -15.38 28.92 4.56
CA ASN A 183 -16.34 29.82 5.20
C ASN A 183 -15.94 31.31 5.15
N GLY A 184 -14.65 31.63 5.00
CA GLY A 184 -14.16 32.99 4.85
C GLY A 184 -14.36 33.59 3.46
N LEU A 185 -14.63 32.78 2.42
CA LEU A 185 -14.71 33.27 1.04
C LEU A 185 -15.93 34.13 0.78
N ASP A 186 -17.09 33.79 1.35
CA ASP A 186 -18.30 34.60 1.21
C ASP A 186 -18.12 36.00 1.81
N VAL A 187 -17.37 36.10 2.91
CA VAL A 187 -17.01 37.38 3.53
C VAL A 187 -16.08 38.19 2.63
N LEU A 188 -15.19 37.53 1.90
CA LEU A 188 -14.19 38.14 1.01
C LEU A 188 -14.70 38.45 -0.41
N LEU A 189 -15.91 38.01 -0.75
CA LEU A 189 -16.44 38.06 -2.13
C LEU A 189 -16.46 39.47 -2.73
N VAL A 190 -16.79 40.48 -1.92
CA VAL A 190 -16.82 41.89 -2.32
C VAL A 190 -15.92 42.68 -1.37
N PRO A 191 -14.68 43.04 -1.78
CA PRO A 191 -13.70 43.66 -0.89
C PRO A 191 -14.20 44.88 -0.12
N GLU A 192 -14.98 45.76 -0.77
CA GLU A 192 -15.52 46.96 -0.15
C GLU A 192 -16.63 46.68 0.88
N ALA A 193 -17.16 45.46 0.90
CA ALA A 193 -18.24 45.03 1.78
C ALA A 193 -17.79 44.06 2.88
N ILE A 194 -16.51 43.69 2.95
CA ILE A 194 -15.95 42.73 3.94
C ILE A 194 -16.45 43.04 5.35
N GLY A 195 -16.38 44.31 5.76
CA GLY A 195 -16.81 44.72 7.10
C GLY A 195 -18.27 44.38 7.39
N ARG A 196 -19.19 44.73 6.48
CA ARG A 196 -20.63 44.41 6.63
C ARG A 196 -20.85 42.90 6.57
N ALA A 197 -20.24 42.21 5.62
CA ALA A 197 -20.40 40.77 5.45
C ALA A 197 -19.92 40.00 6.69
N LEU A 198 -18.82 40.45 7.32
CA LEU A 198 -18.32 39.87 8.56
C LEU A 198 -19.27 40.11 9.73
N ASP A 199 -19.83 41.33 9.87
CA ASP A 199 -20.85 41.63 10.89
C ASP A 199 -22.08 40.72 10.73
N ASP A 200 -22.56 40.56 9.49
CA ASP A 200 -23.71 39.72 9.16
C ASP A 200 -23.42 38.22 9.46
N TYR A 201 -22.24 37.73 9.06
CA TYR A 201 -21.82 36.35 9.33
C TYR A 201 -21.66 36.08 10.83
N SER A 202 -21.01 37.00 11.56
CA SER A 202 -20.83 36.91 13.02
C SER A 202 -22.19 36.89 13.73
N ALA A 203 -23.13 37.76 13.33
CA ALA A 203 -24.48 37.75 13.90
C ALA A 203 -25.22 36.42 13.64
N MET A 204 -25.15 35.91 12.41
CA MET A 204 -25.79 34.66 12.00
C MET A 204 -25.25 33.43 12.76
N THR A 205 -23.95 33.45 13.08
CA THR A 205 -23.23 32.33 13.70
C THR A 205 -22.91 32.55 15.18
N SER A 206 -23.42 33.63 15.78
CA SER A 206 -23.17 34.05 17.17
C SER A 206 -23.46 32.95 18.20
N ALA A 207 -24.51 32.15 18.00
CA ALA A 207 -24.83 31.03 18.90
C ALA A 207 -23.76 29.92 18.91
N ARG A 208 -22.90 29.84 17.88
CA ARG A 208 -21.83 28.84 17.75
C ARG A 208 -20.49 29.35 18.25
N TRP A 209 -20.13 30.59 17.90
CA TRP A 209 -18.89 31.23 18.33
C TRP A 209 -18.97 31.73 19.78
N GLY A 210 -20.15 32.12 20.25
CA GLY A 210 -20.29 32.76 21.56
C GLY A 210 -19.52 34.08 21.59
N ASP A 211 -18.60 34.19 22.53
CA ASP A 211 -17.69 35.35 22.68
C ASP A 211 -16.34 35.13 21.98
N ASP A 212 -16.11 33.96 21.38
CA ASP A 212 -14.85 33.67 20.69
C ASP A 212 -14.80 34.39 19.33
N PRO A 213 -13.61 34.82 18.86
CA PRO A 213 -13.42 35.36 17.53
C PRO A 213 -13.89 34.40 16.44
N VAL A 214 -14.49 34.94 15.37
CA VAL A 214 -14.83 34.13 14.19
C VAL A 214 -13.56 33.64 13.50
N LEU A 215 -13.41 32.33 13.31
CA LEU A 215 -12.41 31.77 12.40
C LEU A 215 -12.93 31.86 10.96
N ALA A 216 -12.25 32.65 10.13
CA ALA A 216 -12.54 32.77 8.70
C ALA A 216 -11.42 32.09 7.89
N MET A 217 -11.70 30.89 7.38
CA MET A 217 -10.78 30.18 6.49
C MET A 217 -10.81 30.82 5.10
N ALA A 218 -9.72 31.50 4.73
CA ALA A 218 -9.62 32.28 3.50
C ALA A 218 -8.92 31.46 2.41
N GLY A 219 -9.65 30.52 1.83
CA GLY A 219 -9.17 29.62 0.79
C GLY A 219 -10.21 28.55 0.44
N THR A 220 -9.98 27.84 -0.66
CA THR A 220 -10.75 26.66 -1.09
C THR A 220 -9.91 25.83 -2.06
N ASP A 221 -10.49 24.80 -2.66
CA ASP A 221 -9.86 23.86 -3.58
C ASP A 221 -9.07 24.55 -4.68
N HIS A 222 -7.78 24.25 -4.78
CA HIS A 222 -6.85 24.71 -5.81
C HIS A 222 -6.76 26.24 -5.98
N THR A 223 -7.07 27.00 -4.93
CA THR A 223 -6.99 28.47 -4.95
C THR A 223 -5.91 29.00 -4.00
N VAL A 224 -5.11 29.96 -4.46
CA VAL A 224 -4.29 30.80 -3.58
C VAL A 224 -4.97 32.16 -3.42
N PRO A 225 -5.01 32.74 -2.21
CA PRO A 225 -5.66 34.02 -1.97
C PRO A 225 -5.10 35.16 -2.83
N ASP A 226 -5.95 36.13 -3.17
CA ASP A 226 -5.53 37.33 -3.93
C ASP A 226 -4.39 38.05 -3.18
N ARG A 227 -3.37 38.50 -3.91
CA ARG A 227 -2.23 39.25 -3.36
C ARG A 227 -2.62 40.50 -2.56
N ARG A 228 -3.83 41.03 -2.77
CA ARG A 228 -4.39 42.20 -2.07
C ARG A 228 -5.18 41.83 -0.81
N LEU A 229 -5.29 40.55 -0.45
CA LEU A 229 -6.08 40.08 0.69
C LEU A 229 -5.76 40.88 1.96
N LEU A 230 -4.47 41.04 2.30
CA LEU A 230 -4.06 41.77 3.50
C LEU A 230 -4.50 43.24 3.46
N ASP A 231 -4.41 43.90 2.31
CA ASP A 231 -4.85 45.29 2.16
C ASP A 231 -6.36 45.43 2.38
N TRP A 232 -7.13 44.48 1.86
CA TRP A 232 -8.58 44.44 2.06
C TRP A 232 -8.95 44.23 3.53
N LEU A 233 -8.29 43.28 4.19
CA LEU A 233 -8.53 43.00 5.60
C LEU A 233 -8.12 44.17 6.50
N ARG A 234 -6.98 44.82 6.23
CA ARG A 234 -6.56 46.04 6.93
C ARG A 234 -7.57 47.17 6.75
N ALA A 235 -8.07 47.37 5.53
CA ALA A 235 -9.07 48.41 5.25
C ALA A 235 -10.42 48.14 5.92
N ALA A 236 -10.79 46.86 6.09
CA ALA A 236 -12.03 46.45 6.75
C ALA A 236 -11.95 46.47 8.29
N SER A 237 -10.73 46.37 8.85
CA SER A 237 -10.43 46.43 10.27
C SER A 237 -10.59 47.85 10.84
N ARG A 238 -11.25 47.97 11.99
CA ARG A 238 -11.55 49.25 12.67
C ARG A 238 -11.42 49.09 14.19
N PRO A 239 -11.34 50.19 14.97
CA PRO A 239 -11.26 50.09 16.43
C PRO A 239 -12.41 49.32 17.10
N ASP A 240 -13.59 49.30 16.47
CA ASP A 240 -14.80 48.61 16.91
C ASP A 240 -15.03 47.25 16.22
N ARG A 241 -14.13 46.87 15.30
CA ARG A 241 -14.11 45.55 14.63
C ARG A 241 -12.68 45.20 14.24
N ARG A 242 -11.99 44.48 15.10
CA ARG A 242 -10.61 44.10 14.90
C ARG A 242 -10.55 42.81 14.10
N ILE A 243 -9.87 42.89 12.95
CA ILE A 243 -9.58 41.74 12.10
C ILE A 243 -8.09 41.41 12.23
N ALA A 244 -7.79 40.16 12.52
CA ALA A 244 -6.44 39.62 12.52
C ALA A 244 -6.23 38.60 11.40
N VAL A 245 -4.96 38.36 11.07
CA VAL A 245 -4.54 37.33 10.11
C VAL A 245 -3.53 36.44 10.81
N ALA A 246 -3.71 35.13 10.69
CA ALA A 246 -2.91 34.13 11.39
C ALA A 246 -2.71 32.89 10.52
N THR A 247 -1.69 32.09 10.82
CA THR A 247 -1.70 30.68 10.47
C THR A 247 -2.71 29.93 11.34
N LEU A 248 -3.12 28.73 10.93
CA LEU A 248 -4.04 27.93 11.72
C LEU A 248 -3.47 27.59 13.10
N ALA A 249 -2.17 27.30 13.19
CA ALA A 249 -1.50 27.06 14.47
C ALA A 249 -1.52 28.30 15.38
N GLU A 250 -1.20 29.48 14.84
CA GLU A 250 -1.27 30.73 15.61
C GLU A 250 -2.69 30.99 16.12
N TYR A 251 -3.74 30.76 15.32
CA TYR A 251 -5.14 30.88 15.76
C TYR A 251 -5.46 29.90 16.89
N LEU A 252 -5.16 28.61 16.70
CA LEU A 252 -5.48 27.60 17.70
C LEU A 252 -4.72 27.82 19.00
N ASP A 253 -3.48 28.31 18.93
CA ASP A 253 -2.66 28.67 20.10
C ASP A 253 -3.09 29.95 20.78
N GLY A 254 -3.47 30.96 20.00
CA GLY A 254 -3.71 32.30 20.48
C GLY A 254 -5.14 32.61 20.89
N VAL A 255 -6.12 31.74 20.59
CA VAL A 255 -7.54 31.95 20.91
C VAL A 255 -8.01 30.89 21.91
N PRO A 256 -8.24 31.23 23.19
CA PRO A 256 -8.70 30.32 24.22
C PRO A 256 -10.12 29.89 23.90
N THR A 257 -10.57 28.80 24.50
CA THR A 257 -11.95 28.35 24.36
C THR A 257 -12.80 28.96 25.46
N SER A 258 -13.87 29.64 25.09
CA SER A 258 -14.88 30.09 26.05
C SER A 258 -15.92 29.00 26.32
N GLY A 259 -16.19 28.74 27.61
CA GLY A 259 -17.30 27.86 28.03
C GLY A 259 -17.01 26.35 28.01
N PRO A 260 -18.01 25.52 28.38
CA PRO A 260 -17.87 24.07 28.44
C PRO A 260 -17.89 23.45 27.03
N LEU A 261 -16.93 22.55 26.77
CA LEU A 261 -16.83 21.82 25.51
C LEU A 261 -17.60 20.51 25.52
N SER A 262 -18.32 20.23 24.43
CA SER A 262 -18.88 18.90 24.17
C SER A 262 -17.77 17.85 24.09
N LEU A 263 -18.04 16.65 24.60
CA LEU A 263 -17.15 15.50 24.46
C LEU A 263 -17.71 14.54 23.42
N VAL A 264 -16.94 14.29 22.35
CA VAL A 264 -17.27 13.31 21.32
C VAL A 264 -16.31 12.13 21.42
N ARG A 265 -16.85 10.90 21.49
CA ARG A 265 -16.07 9.67 21.70
C ARG A 265 -16.12 8.79 20.45
N GLY A 266 -14.97 8.25 20.05
CA GLY A 266 -14.87 7.28 18.96
C GLY A 266 -14.84 7.91 17.57
N GLU A 267 -15.41 7.21 16.59
CA GLU A 267 -15.39 7.63 15.19
C GLU A 267 -16.26 8.86 14.93
N LEU A 268 -15.85 9.70 13.98
CA LEU A 268 -16.64 10.83 13.48
C LEU A 268 -17.23 10.46 12.12
N ARG A 269 -18.47 9.97 12.11
CA ARG A 269 -19.16 9.45 10.91
C ARG A 269 -20.53 10.08 10.65
N SER A 270 -20.80 11.23 11.24
CA SER A 270 -22.09 11.90 11.08
C SER A 270 -22.18 12.63 9.74
N HIS A 271 -23.31 12.44 9.06
CA HIS A 271 -23.66 13.21 7.86
C HIS A 271 -24.42 14.51 8.18
N ALA A 272 -24.61 14.84 9.46
CA ALA A 272 -25.56 15.87 9.89
C ALA A 272 -25.33 17.25 9.25
N ARG A 273 -24.06 17.58 8.96
CA ARG A 273 -23.65 18.91 8.48
C ARG A 273 -22.60 18.85 7.34
N GLY A 274 -22.27 17.64 6.89
CA GLY A 274 -21.32 17.41 5.81
C GLY A 274 -21.43 15.97 5.35
N ASN A 275 -21.56 15.74 4.04
CA ASN A 275 -21.67 14.39 3.52
C ASN A 275 -20.31 13.69 3.59
N ILE A 276 -20.23 12.50 4.21
CA ILE A 276 -18.99 11.68 4.29
C ILE A 276 -18.87 10.67 3.14
N LEU A 277 -19.60 10.89 2.03
CA LEU A 277 -19.40 10.23 0.74
C LEU A 277 -19.21 8.69 0.76
N PRO A 278 -20.02 7.89 1.48
CA PRO A 278 -19.74 6.47 1.75
C PRO A 278 -19.63 5.57 0.51
N GLY A 279 -20.10 6.03 -0.66
CA GLY A 279 -19.94 5.33 -1.93
C GLY A 279 -18.47 5.09 -2.33
N VAL A 280 -17.56 5.95 -1.87
CA VAL A 280 -16.10 5.86 -2.11
C VAL A 280 -15.47 4.56 -1.64
N LEU A 281 -16.08 3.90 -0.65
CA LEU A 281 -15.61 2.63 -0.12
C LEU A 281 -15.70 1.48 -1.13
N SER A 282 -16.56 1.60 -2.15
CA SER A 282 -16.85 0.52 -3.11
C SER A 282 -16.44 0.82 -4.54
N VAL A 283 -16.32 2.11 -4.89
CA VAL A 283 -15.95 2.53 -6.25
C VAL A 283 -14.51 2.12 -6.56
N ARG A 284 -14.25 1.72 -7.82
CA ARG A 284 -12.93 1.25 -8.30
C ARG A 284 -12.26 0.24 -7.35
N ARG A 285 -12.97 -0.84 -7.01
CA ARG A 285 -12.52 -1.90 -6.09
C ARG A 285 -11.09 -2.40 -6.37
N SER A 286 -10.68 -2.49 -7.63
CA SER A 286 -9.32 -2.89 -8.02
C SER A 286 -8.24 -2.00 -7.39
N LEU A 287 -8.51 -0.70 -7.22
CA LEU A 287 -7.59 0.24 -6.59
C LEU A 287 -7.41 -0.05 -5.10
N LYS A 288 -8.50 -0.38 -4.39
CA LYS A 288 -8.45 -0.82 -2.98
C LYS A 288 -7.69 -2.14 -2.82
N GLN A 289 -7.87 -3.06 -3.76
CA GLN A 289 -7.13 -4.32 -3.79
C GLN A 289 -5.63 -4.08 -4.02
N ALA A 290 -5.27 -3.17 -4.92
CA ALA A 290 -3.89 -2.76 -5.18
C ALA A 290 -3.27 -2.09 -3.94
N MET A 291 -3.98 -1.19 -3.27
CA MET A 291 -3.54 -0.53 -2.04
C MET A 291 -3.25 -1.55 -0.95
N ALA A 292 -4.23 -2.42 -0.64
CA ALA A 292 -4.08 -3.44 0.37
C ALA A 292 -2.97 -4.46 0.02
N GLN A 293 -2.73 -4.72 -1.27
CA GLN A 293 -1.62 -5.55 -1.71
C GLN A 293 -0.27 -4.85 -1.47
N ALA A 294 -0.15 -3.57 -1.79
CA ALA A 294 1.06 -2.80 -1.58
C ALA A 294 1.43 -2.71 -0.09
N GLU A 295 0.46 -2.35 0.78
CA GLU A 295 0.63 -2.30 2.23
C GLU A 295 1.11 -3.65 2.80
N ARG A 296 0.40 -4.75 2.50
CA ARG A 296 0.79 -6.09 2.98
C ARG A 296 2.19 -6.50 2.51
N THR A 297 2.55 -6.14 1.28
CA THR A 297 3.84 -6.51 0.69
C THR A 297 4.97 -5.71 1.32
N VAL A 298 4.80 -4.40 1.56
CA VAL A 298 5.82 -3.59 2.21
C VAL A 298 5.99 -3.97 3.68
N ASP A 299 4.90 -4.26 4.40
CA ASP A 299 4.93 -4.75 5.78
C ASP A 299 5.63 -6.12 5.89
N GLU A 300 5.39 -7.02 4.94
CA GLU A 300 6.12 -8.28 4.84
C GLU A 300 7.60 -8.04 4.58
N ALA A 301 7.94 -7.19 3.62
CA ALA A 301 9.33 -6.91 3.26
C ALA A 301 10.11 -6.26 4.41
N GLU A 302 9.51 -5.33 5.16
CA GLU A 302 10.13 -4.74 6.35
C GLU A 302 10.36 -5.76 7.45
N ARG A 303 9.39 -6.65 7.71
CA ARG A 303 9.58 -7.73 8.69
C ARG A 303 10.71 -8.68 8.27
N VAL A 304 10.75 -9.05 7.00
CA VAL A 304 11.82 -9.90 6.48
C VAL A 304 13.18 -9.23 6.62
N LEU A 305 13.27 -7.95 6.25
CA LEU A 305 14.50 -7.16 6.39
C LEU A 305 14.92 -7.00 7.87
N ALA A 306 13.97 -6.72 8.76
CA ALA A 306 14.26 -6.52 10.17
C ALA A 306 14.77 -7.79 10.88
N VAL A 307 14.27 -8.96 10.49
CA VAL A 307 14.65 -10.25 11.12
C VAL A 307 15.91 -10.84 10.49
N TRP A 308 16.02 -10.81 9.17
CA TRP A 308 17.06 -11.54 8.43
C TRP A 308 17.97 -10.67 7.57
N GLY A 309 17.69 -9.37 7.47
CA GLY A 309 18.53 -8.43 6.75
C GLY A 309 19.83 -8.09 7.47
N THR A 310 20.81 -7.60 6.72
CA THR A 310 22.10 -7.14 7.26
C THR A 310 22.11 -5.65 7.58
N GLN A 311 21.08 -4.91 7.17
CA GLN A 311 20.93 -3.48 7.41
C GLN A 311 19.53 -3.18 7.96
N PRO A 312 19.41 -2.22 8.89
CA PRO A 312 18.13 -1.91 9.52
C PRO A 312 17.16 -1.16 8.60
N GLU A 313 17.66 -0.51 7.55
CA GLU A 313 16.86 0.27 6.61
C GLU A 313 17.24 -0.06 5.17
N ASP A 314 16.26 0.07 4.27
CA ASP A 314 16.47 -0.04 2.82
C ASP A 314 15.85 1.17 2.09
N PRO A 315 16.62 1.92 1.28
CA PRO A 315 16.10 3.06 0.54
C PRO A 315 14.92 2.74 -0.38
N TYR A 316 14.82 1.52 -0.91
CA TYR A 316 13.69 1.09 -1.74
C TYR A 316 12.42 0.91 -0.91
N LEU A 317 12.51 0.44 0.34
CA LEU A 317 11.35 0.38 1.23
C LEU A 317 10.89 1.78 1.63
N ARG A 318 11.83 2.69 1.90
CA ARG A 318 11.49 4.10 2.15
C ARG A 318 10.76 4.72 0.94
N ARG A 319 11.22 4.45 -0.29
CA ARG A 319 10.56 4.92 -1.50
C ARG A 319 9.20 4.24 -1.72
N ALA A 320 9.08 2.95 -1.43
CA ALA A 320 7.80 2.22 -1.51
C ALA A 320 6.76 2.82 -0.56
N TRP A 321 7.15 3.12 0.69
CA TRP A 321 6.26 3.80 1.64
C TRP A 321 5.83 5.17 1.17
N HIS A 322 6.76 5.99 0.69
CA HIS A 322 6.42 7.32 0.17
C HIS A 322 5.39 7.22 -0.98
N LYS A 323 5.56 6.27 -1.90
CA LYS A 323 4.59 5.97 -2.98
C LYS A 323 3.23 5.49 -2.46
N ILE A 324 3.21 4.59 -1.48
CA ILE A 324 1.96 4.13 -0.86
C ILE A 324 1.23 5.30 -0.21
N ILE A 325 1.94 6.12 0.56
CA ILE A 325 1.36 7.25 1.28
C ILE A 325 0.84 8.30 0.30
N GLU A 326 1.59 8.67 -0.74
CA GLU A 326 1.09 9.56 -1.80
C GLU A 326 -0.22 9.06 -2.43
N SER A 327 -0.38 7.73 -2.56
CA SER A 327 -1.63 7.11 -3.04
C SER A 327 -2.76 7.13 -2.03
N THR A 328 -2.52 7.43 -0.75
CA THR A 328 -3.58 7.49 0.29
C THR A 328 -4.40 8.76 0.23
N ALA A 329 -3.98 9.77 -0.55
CA ALA A 329 -4.70 11.04 -0.65
C ALA A 329 -6.20 10.78 -0.84
N HIS A 330 -7.02 11.57 -0.16
CA HIS A 330 -8.43 11.25 -0.02
C HIS A 330 -9.19 11.23 -1.35
N ASP A 331 -8.68 11.82 -2.44
CA ASP A 331 -9.20 11.65 -3.82
C ASP A 331 -8.49 10.58 -4.68
N SER A 332 -7.33 10.09 -4.22
CA SER A 332 -6.54 9.07 -4.89
C SER A 332 -7.07 7.66 -4.65
N VAL A 333 -6.89 7.10 -3.45
CA VAL A 333 -7.28 5.71 -3.13
C VAL A 333 -8.80 5.50 -3.20
N VAL A 334 -9.58 6.55 -2.93
CA VAL A 334 -11.03 6.50 -3.07
C VAL A 334 -11.46 6.35 -4.53
N GLY A 335 -10.65 6.78 -5.50
CA GLY A 335 -10.98 6.67 -6.93
C GLY A 335 -12.14 7.57 -7.37
N SER A 336 -12.25 8.77 -6.79
CA SER A 336 -13.27 9.81 -7.07
C SER A 336 -12.90 10.67 -8.29
N GLY A 337 -11.62 10.66 -8.69
CA GLY A 337 -11.10 11.40 -9.84
C GLY A 337 -11.33 10.73 -11.20
N THR A 338 -10.61 11.25 -12.20
CA THR A 338 -10.66 10.74 -13.58
C THR A 338 -10.04 9.33 -13.71
N ASP A 339 -10.21 8.75 -14.90
CA ASP A 339 -9.58 7.47 -15.22
C ASP A 339 -8.06 7.61 -15.26
N GLU A 340 -7.51 8.70 -15.81
CA GLU A 340 -6.06 8.93 -15.84
C GLU A 340 -5.47 9.05 -14.42
N THR A 341 -6.15 9.76 -13.51
CA THR A 341 -5.77 9.81 -12.10
C THR A 341 -5.72 8.41 -11.49
N SER A 342 -6.76 7.61 -11.73
CA SER A 342 -6.84 6.24 -11.20
C SER A 342 -5.74 5.32 -11.75
N GLU A 343 -5.40 5.46 -13.03
CA GLU A 343 -4.30 4.73 -13.67
C GLU A 343 -2.94 5.09 -13.06
N GLN A 344 -2.71 6.39 -12.80
CA GLN A 344 -1.48 6.88 -12.15
C GLN A 344 -1.34 6.36 -10.71
N VAL A 345 -2.42 6.38 -9.93
CA VAL A 345 -2.44 5.81 -8.57
C VAL A 345 -2.16 4.30 -8.62
N ALA A 346 -2.78 3.57 -9.54
CA ALA A 346 -2.54 2.13 -9.70
C ALA A 346 -1.09 1.82 -10.08
N ALA A 347 -0.49 2.60 -10.98
CA ALA A 347 0.92 2.47 -11.34
C ALA A 347 1.85 2.74 -10.14
N ARG A 348 1.58 3.79 -9.36
CA ARG A 348 2.33 4.14 -8.14
C ARG A 348 2.33 2.99 -7.11
N LEU A 349 1.17 2.36 -6.89
CA LEU A 349 1.02 1.21 -6.01
C LEU A 349 1.72 -0.05 -6.54
N ALA A 350 1.69 -0.27 -7.85
CA ALA A 350 2.40 -1.37 -8.50
C ALA A 350 3.93 -1.22 -8.34
N GLU A 351 4.46 -0.02 -8.56
CA GLU A 351 5.88 0.29 -8.33
C GLU A 351 6.28 0.07 -6.88
N ALA A 352 5.49 0.55 -5.91
CA ALA A 352 5.76 0.31 -4.49
C ALA A 352 5.80 -1.19 -4.15
N THR A 353 4.85 -1.96 -4.70
CA THR A 353 4.78 -3.42 -4.54
C THR A 353 6.03 -4.09 -5.13
N GLN A 354 6.49 -3.67 -6.31
CA GLN A 354 7.70 -4.21 -6.94
C GLN A 354 8.96 -3.93 -6.11
N MET A 355 9.10 -2.69 -5.60
CA MET A 355 10.21 -2.31 -4.73
C MET A 355 10.25 -3.16 -3.46
N ALA A 356 9.10 -3.33 -2.79
CA ALA A 356 8.99 -4.16 -1.60
C ALA A 356 9.33 -5.64 -1.88
N ARG A 357 8.81 -6.21 -2.97
CA ARG A 357 9.13 -7.59 -3.40
C ARG A 357 10.63 -7.76 -3.65
N ALA A 358 11.26 -6.82 -4.36
CA ALA A 358 12.68 -6.90 -4.66
C ALA A 358 13.54 -6.95 -3.38
N VAL A 359 13.21 -6.14 -2.37
CA VAL A 359 13.92 -6.15 -1.09
C VAL A 359 13.68 -7.46 -0.34
N ARG A 360 12.42 -7.90 -0.24
CA ARG A 360 12.04 -9.18 0.38
C ARG A 360 12.77 -10.36 -0.26
N ASP A 361 12.67 -10.48 -1.59
CA ASP A 361 13.19 -11.61 -2.34
C ASP A 361 14.71 -11.67 -2.29
N ARG A 362 15.41 -10.52 -2.27
CA ARG A 362 16.85 -10.46 -2.04
C ARG A 362 17.25 -11.06 -0.68
N VAL A 363 16.54 -10.70 0.39
CA VAL A 363 16.82 -11.21 1.74
C VAL A 363 16.49 -12.70 1.81
N LEU A 364 15.34 -13.13 1.29
CA LEU A 364 14.96 -14.54 1.24
C LEU A 364 15.93 -15.38 0.39
N ALA A 365 16.43 -14.86 -0.72
CA ALA A 365 17.44 -15.52 -1.54
C ALA A 365 18.76 -15.73 -0.77
N SER A 366 19.15 -14.76 0.07
CA SER A 366 20.31 -14.93 0.95
C SER A 366 20.13 -16.04 1.98
N LEU A 367 18.91 -16.23 2.49
CA LEU A 367 18.60 -17.35 3.39
C LEU A 367 18.59 -18.69 2.63
N ALA A 368 17.98 -18.70 1.45
CA ALA A 368 17.87 -19.88 0.61
C ALA A 368 19.24 -20.37 0.09
N ALA A 369 20.23 -19.49 -0.03
CA ALA A 369 21.60 -19.86 -0.42
C ALA A 369 22.27 -20.85 0.55
N GLY A 370 21.78 -20.96 1.79
CA GLY A 370 22.22 -21.98 2.75
C GLY A 370 21.56 -23.35 2.59
N VAL A 371 20.59 -23.49 1.68
CA VAL A 371 19.85 -24.74 1.43
C VAL A 371 20.40 -25.41 0.18
N PRO A 372 20.61 -26.75 0.18
CA PRO A 372 21.02 -27.48 -1.02
C PRO A 372 20.04 -27.25 -2.19
N ALA A 373 20.53 -27.31 -3.43
CA ALA A 373 19.71 -27.07 -4.63
C ALA A 373 18.45 -27.96 -4.73
N SER A 374 18.51 -29.16 -4.16
CA SER A 374 17.37 -30.10 -4.10
C SER A 374 16.41 -29.88 -2.91
N GLY A 375 16.63 -28.84 -2.12
CA GLY A 375 15.84 -28.49 -0.95
C GLY A 375 15.06 -27.18 -1.14
N HIS A 376 14.11 -26.96 -0.26
CA HIS A 376 13.26 -25.78 -0.21
C HIS A 376 13.36 -25.13 1.17
N LEU A 377 13.11 -23.83 1.24
CA LEU A 377 13.06 -23.07 2.49
C LEU A 377 11.66 -22.51 2.71
N ALA A 378 10.98 -22.95 3.76
CA ALA A 378 9.74 -22.31 4.21
C ALA A 378 10.08 -21.20 5.22
N VAL A 379 9.59 -19.98 4.99
CA VAL A 379 9.84 -18.83 5.87
C VAL A 379 8.53 -18.29 6.42
N ASN A 380 8.42 -18.23 7.75
CA ASN A 380 7.27 -17.66 8.43
C ASN A 380 7.55 -16.21 8.83
N THR A 381 6.92 -15.27 8.13
CA THR A 381 7.07 -13.83 8.38
C THR A 381 6.16 -13.30 9.50
N LEU A 382 5.35 -14.17 10.13
CA LEU A 382 4.42 -13.80 11.20
C LEU A 382 5.03 -14.05 12.60
N PRO A 383 4.60 -13.27 13.62
CA PRO A 383 5.13 -13.38 14.99
C PRO A 383 4.55 -14.55 15.80
N HIS A 384 3.88 -15.49 15.15
CA HIS A 384 3.34 -16.70 15.77
C HIS A 384 3.68 -17.91 14.92
N ALA A 385 3.92 -19.05 15.56
CA ALA A 385 4.16 -20.31 14.88
C ALA A 385 2.93 -20.70 14.04
N ARG A 386 3.17 -21.28 12.86
CA ARG A 386 2.10 -21.76 11.99
C ARG A 386 2.55 -22.95 11.16
N GLU A 387 1.58 -23.76 10.75
CA GLU A 387 1.77 -24.74 9.69
C GLU A 387 1.55 -24.06 8.34
N MET A 388 2.59 -24.02 7.52
CA MET A 388 2.54 -23.46 6.17
C MET A 388 2.25 -24.59 5.18
N LEU A 389 1.26 -24.39 4.32
CA LEU A 389 1.00 -25.27 3.18
C LEU A 389 1.82 -24.77 1.99
N ALA A 390 2.95 -25.42 1.73
CA ALA A 390 3.83 -25.10 0.62
C ALA A 390 3.46 -25.95 -0.60
N GLU A 391 3.05 -25.29 -1.67
CA GLU A 391 2.86 -25.93 -2.96
C GLU A 391 4.15 -25.81 -3.77
N ILE A 392 4.74 -26.95 -4.11
CA ILE A 392 6.05 -27.03 -4.79
C ILE A 392 6.00 -28.01 -5.95
N ASP A 393 6.83 -27.73 -6.95
CA ASP A 393 7.11 -28.63 -8.05
C ASP A 393 8.40 -29.41 -7.76
N VAL A 394 8.36 -30.74 -7.93
CA VAL A 394 9.47 -31.63 -7.60
C VAL A 394 9.72 -32.58 -8.77
N GLU A 395 10.94 -32.61 -9.29
CA GLU A 395 11.33 -33.61 -10.28
C GLU A 395 11.40 -35.01 -9.64
N ALA A 396 10.70 -35.98 -10.24
CA ALA A 396 10.66 -37.36 -9.78
C ALA A 396 10.90 -38.33 -10.95
N ALA A 397 11.97 -39.10 -10.85
CA ALA A 397 12.24 -40.23 -11.75
C ALA A 397 11.49 -41.50 -11.32
N GLU A 398 11.08 -41.56 -10.06
CA GLU A 398 10.41 -42.70 -9.41
C GLU A 398 8.90 -42.49 -9.31
N PRO A 399 8.10 -43.55 -9.08
CA PRO A 399 6.64 -43.44 -8.94
C PRO A 399 6.26 -42.49 -7.82
N ALA A 400 5.19 -41.72 -8.02
CA ALA A 400 4.75 -40.68 -7.09
C ALA A 400 4.53 -41.20 -5.65
N ALA A 401 4.10 -42.45 -5.48
CA ALA A 401 3.92 -43.09 -4.16
C ALA A 401 5.21 -43.19 -3.30
N SER A 402 6.38 -43.06 -3.91
CA SER A 402 7.69 -43.11 -3.23
C SER A 402 8.14 -41.77 -2.64
N MET A 403 7.46 -40.66 -2.95
CA MET A 403 7.89 -39.32 -2.53
C MET A 403 7.67 -39.11 -1.03
N ARG A 404 8.69 -38.58 -0.35
CA ARG A 404 8.64 -38.21 1.07
C ARG A 404 9.16 -36.79 1.25
N ALA A 405 8.54 -36.04 2.16
CA ALA A 405 9.00 -34.73 2.58
C ALA A 405 9.68 -34.84 3.95
N ARG A 406 10.91 -34.31 4.09
CA ARG A 406 11.66 -34.32 5.36
C ARG A 406 12.35 -33.00 5.64
N THR A 407 12.46 -32.64 6.90
CA THR A 407 13.29 -31.54 7.40
C THR A 407 14.77 -31.96 7.47
N ALA A 408 15.66 -30.99 7.71
CA ALA A 408 17.11 -31.25 7.81
C ALA A 408 17.51 -32.19 8.97
N ASP A 409 16.71 -32.25 10.04
CA ASP A 409 16.91 -33.18 11.17
C ASP A 409 16.28 -34.56 10.95
N GLY A 410 15.69 -34.81 9.76
CA GLY A 410 15.12 -36.10 9.35
C GLY A 410 13.65 -36.32 9.71
N ARG A 411 12.99 -35.35 10.37
CA ARG A 411 11.56 -35.44 10.67
C ARG A 411 10.73 -35.44 9.38
N GLU A 412 9.75 -36.35 9.31
CA GLU A 412 8.85 -36.47 8.17
C GLU A 412 7.74 -35.41 8.23
N LEU A 413 7.43 -34.84 7.07
CA LEU A 413 6.40 -33.83 6.89
C LEU A 413 5.21 -34.41 6.11
N PRO A 414 3.97 -34.05 6.46
CA PRO A 414 2.82 -34.43 5.66
C PRO A 414 2.94 -33.92 4.22
N LEU A 415 2.73 -34.81 3.27
CA LEU A 415 2.86 -34.57 1.83
C LEU A 415 1.58 -35.08 1.15
N GLN A 416 0.98 -34.24 0.32
CA GLN A 416 -0.08 -34.62 -0.60
C GLN A 416 0.36 -34.35 -2.03
N LEU A 417 0.24 -35.35 -2.90
CA LEU A 417 0.44 -35.15 -4.33
C LEU A 417 -0.84 -34.58 -4.94
N LEU A 418 -0.69 -33.50 -5.70
CA LEU A 418 -1.80 -32.81 -6.35
C LEU A 418 -1.93 -33.23 -7.81
N SER A 419 -0.81 -33.27 -8.54
CA SER A 419 -0.80 -33.66 -9.94
C SER A 419 0.59 -34.13 -10.40
N THR A 420 0.61 -34.78 -11.55
CA THR A 420 1.82 -35.20 -12.25
C THR A 420 1.80 -34.55 -13.63
N ALA A 421 2.85 -33.79 -13.95
CA ALA A 421 3.01 -33.20 -15.27
C ALA A 421 3.37 -34.28 -16.31
N GLY A 422 2.89 -34.08 -17.53
CA GLY A 422 3.29 -34.91 -18.67
C GLY A 422 4.80 -34.80 -18.92
N THR A 423 5.41 -35.92 -19.32
CA THR A 423 6.86 -35.99 -19.58
C THR A 423 7.24 -35.58 -21.00
N VAL A 424 6.28 -35.41 -21.92
CA VAL A 424 6.53 -35.03 -23.31
C VAL A 424 6.43 -33.52 -23.46
N LEU A 425 7.55 -32.88 -23.80
CA LEU A 425 7.64 -31.44 -24.07
C LEU A 425 7.46 -31.10 -25.55
N GLY A 426 7.76 -32.05 -26.43
CA GLY A 426 7.55 -31.92 -27.87
C GLY A 426 7.52 -33.27 -28.55
N ASP A 427 6.64 -33.43 -29.53
CA ASP A 427 6.52 -34.61 -30.37
C ASP A 427 6.22 -34.13 -31.80
N GLU A 428 7.29 -33.97 -32.58
CA GLU A 428 7.26 -33.36 -33.90
C GLU A 428 7.69 -34.37 -34.96
N GLN A 429 7.13 -34.27 -36.17
CA GLN A 429 7.61 -35.02 -37.33
C GLN A 429 8.35 -34.08 -38.29
N PHE A 430 9.49 -34.55 -38.78
CA PHE A 430 10.34 -33.84 -39.73
C PHE A 430 10.74 -34.78 -40.86
N ASP A 431 11.02 -34.24 -42.05
CA ASP A 431 11.81 -35.00 -43.01
C ASP A 431 13.28 -35.06 -42.56
N ALA A 432 13.99 -36.14 -42.90
CA ALA A 432 15.41 -36.33 -42.64
C ALA A 432 16.27 -35.10 -43.01
N ALA A 433 15.94 -34.43 -44.13
CA ALA A 433 16.65 -33.24 -44.59
C ALA A 433 16.45 -32.01 -43.69
N GLU A 434 15.47 -32.03 -42.79
CA GLU A 434 15.08 -30.91 -41.95
C GLU A 434 15.51 -31.04 -40.47
N LEU A 435 16.05 -32.20 -40.02
CA LEU A 435 16.46 -32.37 -38.61
C LEU A 435 17.51 -31.36 -38.14
N GLU A 436 18.34 -30.87 -39.05
CA GLU A 436 19.31 -29.81 -38.77
C GLU A 436 18.62 -28.53 -38.24
N ARG A 437 17.36 -28.27 -38.60
CA ARG A 437 16.57 -27.15 -38.06
C ARG A 437 16.28 -27.32 -36.57
N VAL A 438 16.09 -28.56 -36.10
CA VAL A 438 15.91 -28.87 -34.68
C VAL A 438 17.20 -28.61 -33.91
N LEU A 439 18.35 -29.04 -34.46
CA LEU A 439 19.66 -28.83 -33.83
C LEU A 439 20.06 -27.35 -33.71
N ARG A 440 19.49 -26.48 -34.54
CA ARG A 440 19.67 -25.01 -34.43
C ARG A 440 18.88 -24.37 -33.29
N ARG A 441 17.88 -25.07 -32.74
CA ARG A 441 17.14 -24.63 -31.54
C ARG A 441 17.94 -24.86 -30.26
N ILE A 442 19.01 -25.65 -30.31
CA ILE A 442 19.85 -25.96 -29.16
C ILE A 442 20.87 -24.84 -28.95
N HIS A 443 20.80 -24.19 -27.80
CA HIS A 443 21.77 -23.18 -27.39
C HIS A 443 22.69 -23.76 -26.30
N ARG A 444 23.91 -24.12 -26.69
CA ARG A 444 24.86 -24.91 -25.87
C ARG A 444 24.29 -26.30 -25.54
N ARG A 445 23.69 -26.45 -24.35
CA ARG A 445 23.06 -27.66 -23.83
C ARG A 445 21.56 -27.45 -23.58
N GLU A 446 21.03 -26.27 -23.87
CA GLU A 446 19.64 -25.92 -23.56
C GLU A 446 18.70 -26.20 -24.72
N LEU A 447 17.53 -26.77 -24.41
CA LEU A 447 16.39 -26.92 -25.30
C LEU A 447 15.11 -26.75 -24.47
N PHE A 448 14.12 -25.97 -24.92
CA PHE A 448 12.90 -25.65 -24.16
C PHE A 448 13.14 -25.10 -22.73
N GLY A 449 14.20 -24.30 -22.52
CA GLY A 449 14.53 -23.74 -21.20
C GLY A 449 15.06 -24.76 -20.18
N ARG A 450 15.38 -25.99 -20.61
CA ARG A 450 15.90 -27.08 -19.78
C ARG A 450 17.22 -27.62 -20.33
N GLN A 451 17.99 -28.32 -19.50
CA GLN A 451 19.28 -28.88 -19.88
C GLN A 451 19.11 -30.26 -20.53
N ILE A 452 19.74 -30.48 -21.70
CA ILE A 452 19.77 -31.79 -22.37
C ILE A 452 20.64 -32.75 -21.56
N VAL A 453 20.03 -33.74 -20.94
CA VAL A 453 20.72 -34.78 -20.17
C VAL A 453 21.33 -35.82 -21.10
N SER A 454 20.56 -36.29 -22.07
CA SER A 454 20.98 -37.26 -23.08
C SER A 454 20.17 -37.14 -24.37
N PHE A 455 20.68 -37.77 -25.43
CA PHE A 455 19.92 -38.01 -26.64
C PHE A 455 20.04 -39.48 -27.07
N GLU A 456 19.03 -39.98 -27.74
CA GLU A 456 18.98 -41.34 -28.30
C GLU A 456 18.60 -41.24 -29.78
N LEU A 457 19.31 -42.01 -30.61
CA LEU A 457 19.10 -42.05 -32.05
C LEU A 457 18.74 -43.49 -32.47
N GLU A 458 17.56 -43.63 -33.05
CA GLU A 458 17.06 -44.86 -33.65
C GLU A 458 16.68 -44.58 -35.13
N PRO A 459 16.58 -45.60 -35.99
CA PRO A 459 16.10 -45.42 -37.36
C PRO A 459 14.75 -44.67 -37.41
N GLY A 460 14.76 -43.44 -37.92
CA GLY A 460 13.55 -42.61 -38.02
C GLY A 460 13.10 -41.95 -36.71
N GLN A 461 13.92 -41.97 -35.65
CA GLN A 461 13.59 -41.31 -34.38
C GLN A 461 14.82 -40.68 -33.70
N LEU A 462 14.67 -39.42 -33.29
CA LEU A 462 15.62 -38.70 -32.42
C LEU A 462 14.90 -38.35 -31.13
N THR A 463 15.40 -38.83 -30.00
CA THR A 463 14.82 -38.54 -28.68
C THR A 463 15.78 -37.69 -27.85
N PHE A 464 15.28 -36.58 -27.31
CA PHE A 464 15.99 -35.77 -26.31
C PHE A 464 15.40 -36.05 -24.92
N ARG A 465 16.26 -36.20 -23.91
CA ARG A 465 15.87 -36.23 -22.50
C ARG A 465 16.40 -34.98 -21.81
N LEU A 466 15.51 -34.19 -21.22
CA LEU A 466 15.80 -32.92 -20.56
C LEU A 466 15.58 -33.02 -19.04
N ALA A 467 16.25 -32.15 -18.28
CA ALA A 467 16.03 -31.95 -16.84
C ALA A 467 16.29 -30.48 -16.46
N GLU A 468 15.86 -30.07 -15.27
CA GLU A 468 16.12 -28.72 -14.75
C GLU A 468 17.63 -28.48 -14.55
N GLU A 469 18.35 -29.47 -14.01
CA GLU A 469 19.81 -29.42 -13.85
C GLU A 469 20.54 -30.27 -14.90
N ALA A 470 21.74 -29.82 -15.29
CA ALA A 470 22.62 -30.60 -16.15
C ALA A 470 23.21 -31.79 -15.38
N GLY A 471 23.01 -33.01 -15.89
CA GLY A 471 23.68 -34.19 -15.36
C GLY A 471 25.22 -34.12 -15.53
N PRO A 472 25.98 -34.93 -14.77
CA PRO A 472 27.45 -34.89 -14.77
C PRO A 472 28.08 -35.29 -16.10
N SER A 473 27.33 -35.98 -16.97
CA SER A 473 27.79 -36.38 -18.29
C SER A 473 27.98 -35.16 -19.21
N PRO A 474 29.11 -35.06 -19.92
CA PRO A 474 29.31 -34.01 -20.92
C PRO A 474 28.30 -34.16 -22.07
N PHE A 475 27.88 -33.03 -22.65
CA PHE A 475 27.04 -32.99 -23.84
C PHE A 475 27.80 -32.23 -24.93
N ASP A 476 28.10 -32.91 -26.04
CA ASP A 476 28.76 -32.32 -27.21
C ASP A 476 27.76 -32.17 -28.36
N LEU A 477 27.40 -30.91 -28.64
CA LEU A 477 26.48 -30.58 -29.73
C LEU A 477 27.08 -30.92 -31.11
N LEU A 478 28.40 -30.90 -31.26
CA LEU A 478 29.06 -31.25 -32.52
C LEU A 478 28.98 -32.77 -32.75
N GLU A 479 29.16 -33.57 -31.71
CA GLU A 479 28.98 -35.03 -31.76
C GLU A 479 27.55 -35.39 -32.17
N LEU A 480 26.55 -34.75 -31.54
CA LEU A 480 25.15 -34.92 -31.91
C LEU A 480 24.90 -34.57 -33.38
N ARG A 481 25.46 -33.46 -33.87
CA ARG A 481 25.32 -33.04 -35.28
C ARG A 481 25.86 -34.08 -36.25
N VAL A 482 27.04 -34.63 -35.97
CA VAL A 482 27.65 -35.69 -36.77
C VAL A 482 26.78 -36.95 -36.73
N ALA A 483 26.37 -37.38 -35.54
CA ALA A 483 25.55 -38.58 -35.36
C ALA A 483 24.20 -38.49 -36.08
N VAL A 484 23.54 -37.33 -36.02
CA VAL A 484 22.28 -37.08 -36.75
C VAL A 484 22.51 -37.11 -38.26
N ALA A 485 23.57 -36.48 -38.77
CA ALA A 485 23.87 -36.48 -40.21
C ALA A 485 24.15 -37.90 -40.75
N GLU A 486 24.87 -38.73 -40.01
CA GLU A 486 25.12 -40.13 -40.38
C GLU A 486 23.86 -41.00 -40.30
N ALA A 487 22.98 -40.72 -39.34
CA ALA A 487 21.75 -41.48 -39.16
C ALA A 487 20.71 -41.15 -40.25
N THR A 488 20.55 -39.87 -40.61
CA THR A 488 19.64 -39.42 -41.67
C THR A 488 20.10 -39.83 -43.07
N ALA A 489 21.42 -39.89 -43.31
CA ALA A 489 21.96 -40.43 -44.55
C ALA A 489 21.64 -41.93 -44.74
N ARG A 490 21.62 -42.70 -43.64
CA ARG A 490 21.27 -44.13 -43.65
C ARG A 490 19.76 -44.38 -43.70
N HIS A 491 18.95 -43.45 -43.18
CA HIS A 491 17.50 -43.55 -43.13
C HIS A 491 16.86 -42.25 -43.63
N PRO A 492 16.71 -42.09 -44.95
CA PRO A 492 16.01 -40.95 -45.53
C PRO A 492 14.49 -41.06 -45.31
N GLY A 493 13.78 -39.93 -45.39
CA GLY A 493 12.32 -39.87 -45.22
C GLY A 493 11.90 -39.34 -43.85
N PRO A 494 10.73 -39.72 -43.32
CA PRO A 494 10.18 -39.11 -42.11
C PRO A 494 10.91 -39.56 -40.84
N TRP A 495 11.10 -38.62 -39.94
CA TRP A 495 11.68 -38.79 -38.61
C TRP A 495 10.77 -38.20 -37.55
N ARG A 496 10.64 -38.89 -36.42
CA ARG A 496 10.00 -38.38 -35.22
C ARG A 496 11.05 -37.78 -34.29
N VAL A 497 10.87 -36.53 -33.89
CA VAL A 497 11.68 -35.88 -32.87
C VAL A 497 10.87 -35.78 -31.59
N LEU A 498 11.24 -36.59 -30.61
CA LEU A 498 10.56 -36.65 -29.32
C LEU A 498 11.42 -35.96 -28.26
N THR A 499 10.91 -34.91 -27.64
CA THR A 499 11.59 -34.24 -26.53
C THR A 499 10.85 -34.55 -25.24
N THR A 500 11.54 -35.21 -24.33
CA THR A 500 11.00 -35.65 -23.03
C THR A 500 11.73 -34.98 -21.88
N THR A 501 11.10 -34.93 -20.71
CA THR A 501 11.67 -34.48 -19.45
C THR A 501 11.37 -35.50 -18.35
N VAL A 502 12.14 -35.45 -17.26
CA VAL A 502 11.75 -36.11 -16.00
C VAL A 502 10.37 -35.64 -15.56
N SER A 503 9.60 -36.55 -14.95
CA SER A 503 8.26 -36.22 -14.47
C SER A 503 8.34 -35.16 -13.39
N VAL A 504 7.47 -34.15 -13.45
CA VAL A 504 7.34 -33.14 -12.38
C VAL A 504 6.08 -33.45 -11.60
N LEU A 505 6.23 -33.62 -10.29
CA LEU A 505 5.13 -33.80 -9.37
C LEU A 505 4.84 -32.48 -8.68
N ARG A 506 3.57 -32.07 -8.70
CA ARG A 506 3.11 -30.95 -7.89
C ARG A 506 2.66 -31.48 -6.54
N ALA A 507 3.29 -30.99 -5.49
CA ALA A 507 3.17 -31.48 -4.13
C ALA A 507 2.74 -30.35 -3.19
N LEU A 508 1.82 -30.66 -2.27
CA LEU A 508 1.48 -29.84 -1.14
C LEU A 508 2.15 -30.41 0.11
N VAL A 509 2.99 -29.61 0.76
CA VAL A 509 3.73 -30.01 1.97
C VAL A 509 3.28 -29.16 3.14
N ALA A 510 2.91 -29.79 4.25
CA ALA A 510 2.62 -29.11 5.50
C ALA A 510 3.92 -28.93 6.30
N VAL A 511 4.41 -27.68 6.37
CA VAL A 511 5.68 -27.35 7.01
C VAL A 511 5.41 -26.56 8.30
N PRO A 512 5.65 -27.13 9.49
CA PRO A 512 5.57 -26.38 10.74
C PRO A 512 6.75 -25.42 10.82
N VAL A 513 6.47 -24.13 10.95
CA VAL A 513 7.50 -23.09 11.06
C VAL A 513 7.21 -22.23 12.28
N GLU A 514 8.22 -22.07 13.14
CA GLU A 514 8.15 -21.24 14.33
C GLU A 514 7.89 -19.76 13.99
N ALA A 515 7.48 -18.98 15.01
CA ALA A 515 7.31 -17.54 14.89
C ALA A 515 8.58 -16.88 14.34
N SER A 516 8.46 -16.09 13.27
CA SER A 516 9.61 -15.44 12.62
C SER A 516 10.75 -16.42 12.28
N GLY A 517 10.40 -17.68 12.00
CA GLY A 517 11.34 -18.77 11.75
C GLY A 517 11.51 -19.10 10.26
N ALA A 518 12.52 -19.92 9.98
CA ALA A 518 12.75 -20.51 8.67
C ALA A 518 13.03 -22.02 8.85
N MET A 519 12.45 -22.85 7.98
CA MET A 519 12.57 -24.30 8.03
C MET A 519 12.99 -24.86 6.66
N PRO A 520 14.23 -25.37 6.52
CA PRO A 520 14.62 -26.09 5.33
C PRO A 520 14.00 -27.49 5.32
N PHE A 521 13.51 -27.90 4.16
CA PHE A 521 12.97 -29.24 3.93
C PHE A 521 13.29 -29.71 2.52
N ARG A 522 13.16 -31.01 2.27
CA ARG A 522 13.38 -31.63 0.97
C ARG A 522 12.27 -32.60 0.66
N VAL A 523 11.89 -32.70 -0.62
CA VAL A 523 11.02 -33.74 -1.13
C VAL A 523 11.81 -34.62 -2.09
N ALA A 524 11.86 -35.92 -1.81
CA ALA A 524 12.62 -36.88 -2.61
C ALA A 524 11.95 -38.26 -2.60
N ALA A 525 12.24 -39.06 -3.62
CA ALA A 525 11.82 -40.46 -3.66
C ALA A 525 12.65 -41.31 -2.70
N GLU A 526 12.01 -42.17 -1.91
CA GLU A 526 12.67 -43.15 -1.05
C GLU A 526 12.44 -44.59 -1.56
N PRO A 527 13.45 -45.49 -1.47
CA PRO A 527 13.36 -46.86 -1.98
C PRO A 527 12.30 -47.74 -1.28
N GLU A 528 11.93 -47.41 -0.03
CA GLU A 528 10.90 -48.14 0.72
C GLU A 528 9.64 -47.26 0.89
N ALA A 529 8.56 -47.68 0.23
CA ALA A 529 7.25 -47.09 0.46
C ALA A 529 6.71 -47.52 1.84
N LYS A 530 6.90 -46.70 2.87
CA LYS A 530 6.12 -46.81 4.11
C LYS A 530 4.72 -46.19 3.88
N PRO A 531 3.61 -46.86 4.23
CA PRO A 531 2.28 -46.28 4.06
C PRO A 531 2.20 -44.92 4.78
N ALA A 532 1.55 -43.94 4.15
CA ALA A 532 1.27 -42.67 4.80
C ALA A 532 0.48 -42.95 6.10
N PRO A 533 0.84 -42.33 7.24
CA PRO A 533 -0.06 -42.33 8.39
C PRO A 533 -1.38 -41.69 7.95
N ASP A 534 -2.50 -42.35 8.23
CA ASP A 534 -3.85 -41.90 7.88
C ASP A 534 -4.18 -41.90 6.36
N ALA A 535 -3.62 -42.82 5.57
CA ALA A 535 -4.06 -42.99 4.18
C ALA A 535 -5.58 -43.23 4.14
N PRO A 536 -6.36 -42.46 3.33
CA PRO A 536 -7.81 -42.60 3.31
C PRO A 536 -8.21 -44.01 2.89
N GLU A 537 -8.92 -44.70 3.77
CA GLU A 537 -9.56 -45.97 3.48
C GLU A 537 -10.81 -45.70 2.65
N SER A 538 -10.88 -46.28 1.45
CA SER A 538 -12.08 -46.22 0.62
C SER A 538 -12.80 -47.56 0.64
N GLY A 539 -14.11 -47.50 0.85
CA GLY A 539 -14.97 -48.68 0.96
C GLY A 539 -16.40 -48.36 0.55
N GLY A 540 -16.86 -48.99 -0.54
CA GLY A 540 -18.22 -48.76 -1.06
C GLY A 540 -18.44 -47.31 -1.51
N ARG A 541 -19.27 -46.56 -0.77
CA ARG A 541 -19.54 -45.13 -1.00
C ARG A 541 -18.94 -44.24 0.09
N ALA A 542 -17.98 -44.74 0.87
CA ALA A 542 -17.32 -44.01 1.93
C ALA A 542 -15.82 -43.86 1.69
N ILE A 543 -15.27 -42.73 2.12
CA ILE A 543 -13.84 -42.46 2.30
C ILE A 543 -13.62 -41.99 3.73
N ASP A 544 -12.63 -42.56 4.42
CA ASP A 544 -12.32 -42.26 5.81
C ASP A 544 -10.81 -42.12 6.00
N ASN A 545 -10.34 -41.01 6.58
CA ASN A 545 -8.93 -40.81 6.91
C ASN A 545 -8.68 -40.74 8.43
N GLY A 546 -9.61 -41.24 9.24
CA GLY A 546 -9.55 -41.18 10.70
C GLY A 546 -9.81 -39.80 11.32
N ARG A 547 -9.86 -38.74 10.50
CA ARG A 547 -10.19 -37.37 10.93
C ARG A 547 -11.55 -36.93 10.41
N VAL A 548 -11.85 -37.29 9.17
CA VAL A 548 -13.10 -37.02 8.49
C VAL A 548 -13.50 -38.25 7.70
N ARG A 549 -14.74 -38.71 7.90
CA ARG A 549 -15.39 -39.73 7.09
C ARG A 549 -16.42 -39.07 6.19
N ALA A 550 -16.25 -39.20 4.88
CA ALA A 550 -17.23 -38.82 3.88
C ALA A 550 -17.99 -40.07 3.43
N GLU A 551 -19.32 -40.02 3.45
CA GLU A 551 -20.17 -41.14 3.02
C GLU A 551 -21.25 -40.63 2.07
N VAL A 552 -21.29 -41.15 0.85
CA VAL A 552 -22.21 -40.76 -0.21
C VAL A 552 -23.40 -41.72 -0.22
N ALA A 553 -24.61 -41.20 -0.10
CA ALA A 553 -25.84 -41.97 -0.16
C ALA A 553 -26.19 -42.38 -1.61
N ALA A 554 -27.25 -43.20 -1.74
CA ALA A 554 -27.73 -43.72 -3.02
C ALA A 554 -28.09 -42.62 -4.03
N ASP A 555 -28.66 -41.54 -3.53
CA ASP A 555 -29.23 -40.39 -4.25
C ASP A 555 -28.22 -39.28 -4.58
N GLY A 556 -26.96 -39.44 -4.20
CA GLY A 556 -25.89 -38.47 -4.45
C GLY A 556 -25.69 -37.44 -3.33
N THR A 557 -26.53 -37.46 -2.28
CA THR A 557 -26.25 -36.69 -1.05
C THR A 557 -25.04 -37.28 -0.32
N PHE A 558 -24.35 -36.50 0.49
CA PHE A 558 -23.21 -36.96 1.26
C PHE A 558 -23.27 -36.48 2.71
N THR A 559 -22.63 -37.23 3.60
CA THR A 559 -22.42 -36.85 4.99
C THR A 559 -20.92 -36.85 5.29
N LEU A 560 -20.41 -35.73 5.76
CA LEU A 560 -19.08 -35.61 6.35
C LEU A 560 -19.22 -35.73 7.86
N ARG A 561 -18.45 -36.63 8.49
CA ARG A 561 -18.35 -36.76 9.95
C ARG A 561 -16.91 -36.51 10.37
N ALA A 562 -16.69 -35.53 11.23
CA ALA A 562 -15.40 -35.29 11.86
C ALA A 562 -15.20 -36.20 13.08
N ALA A 563 -13.95 -36.41 13.47
CA ALA A 563 -13.57 -37.24 14.62
C ALA A 563 -14.13 -36.72 15.97
N ASP A 564 -14.48 -35.44 16.07
CA ASP A 564 -15.12 -34.83 17.25
C ASP A 564 -16.65 -35.06 17.29
N GLY A 565 -17.21 -35.78 16.30
CA GLY A 565 -18.63 -36.07 16.18
C GLY A 565 -19.44 -35.04 15.39
N THR A 566 -18.83 -33.93 14.96
CA THR A 566 -19.49 -32.94 14.10
C THR A 566 -19.86 -33.58 12.76
N ALA A 567 -21.10 -33.37 12.31
CA ALA A 567 -21.58 -33.90 11.04
C ALA A 567 -22.17 -32.81 10.16
N LEU A 568 -21.84 -32.85 8.87
CA LEU A 568 -22.41 -31.99 7.83
C LEU A 568 -23.01 -32.89 6.76
N SER A 569 -24.31 -32.75 6.49
CA SER A 569 -25.03 -33.52 5.46
C SER A 569 -25.56 -32.58 4.39
N GLY A 570 -25.46 -32.97 3.12
CA GLY A 570 -25.88 -32.16 1.96
C GLY A 570 -26.27 -32.98 0.76
#